data_AF-A0A7U3VIB5-F1
#
_entry.id   AF-A0A7U3VIB5-F1
#
_cell.length_a   1.000
_cell.length_b   1.000
_cell.length_c   1.000
_cell.angle_alpha   90.00
_cell.angle_beta   90.00
_cell.angle_gamma   90.00
#
_symmetry.space_group_name_H-M   'P 1'
#
loop_
_entity.id
_entity.type
_entity.pdbx_description
1 polymer ?
#
loop_
_entity_poly.entity_id
_entity_poly.type
_entity_poly.pdbx_seq_one_letter_code
_entity_poly.pdbx_strand_id
1 'polypeptide(L)' 'MNGSRLSSRRRLLPSLVGGPGETVDYKNTSLLRRFLSKRGKILSKRMNRLTSKQQRLMTTAVKRARILALLPFIVSNEI' A
#
# COMPACT_ATOMS: atom_id res chain seq x y z
N MET A 1 3.13 28.78 19.34
CA MET A 1 3.62 29.27 18.03
C MET A 1 4.68 28.31 17.50
N ASN A 2 4.35 27.65 16.38
CA ASN A 2 5.16 27.05 15.31
C ASN A 2 6.63 26.67 15.56
N GLY A 3 6.92 25.37 15.57
CA GLY A 3 8.26 24.79 15.46
C GLY A 3 8.40 23.88 14.23
N SER A 4 8.58 24.49 13.05
CA SER A 4 8.83 23.79 11.79
C SER A 4 10.28 23.28 11.71
N ARG A 5 10.50 21.96 11.80
CA ARG A 5 11.70 21.28 11.26
C ARG A 5 11.39 19.89 10.70
N LEU A 6 10.35 19.78 9.87
CA LEU A 6 10.15 18.62 8.99
C LEU A 6 11.08 18.75 7.76
N SER A 7 12.38 18.61 8.02
CA SER A 7 13.43 18.71 7.00
C SER A 7 14.44 17.59 7.21
N SER A 8 14.01 16.35 6.95
CA SER A 8 14.93 15.27 6.58
C SER A 8 14.21 14.25 5.71
N ARG A 9 14.51 14.35 4.40
CA ARG A 9 14.21 13.39 3.33
C ARG A 9 12.72 13.19 2.99
N ARG A 10 12.08 14.24 2.49
CA ARG A 10 11.10 14.09 1.40
C ARG A 10 11.83 13.53 0.15
N ARG A 11 12.26 12.26 0.20
CA ARG A 11 12.62 11.50 -1.01
C ARG A 11 11.33 11.34 -1.79
N LEU A 12 11.08 12.24 -2.72
CA LEU A 12 9.88 12.18 -3.54
C LEU A 12 9.92 10.91 -4.42
N LEU A 13 8.71 10.38 -4.68
CA LEU A 13 8.32 9.46 -5.77
C LEU A 13 8.42 7.93 -5.52
N PRO A 14 7.62 7.09 -6.24
CA PRO A 14 6.60 7.44 -7.24
C PRO A 14 5.15 7.21 -6.76
N SER A 15 4.27 8.13 -7.16
CA SER A 15 2.83 7.91 -7.23
C SER A 15 2.54 6.77 -8.22
N LEU A 16 2.56 5.53 -7.75
CA LEU A 16 2.11 4.36 -8.50
C LEU A 16 0.59 4.12 -8.41
N VAL A 17 -0.11 5.03 -7.74
CA VAL A 17 -1.56 5.15 -7.86
C VAL A 17 -1.75 6.39 -8.70
N GLY A 18 -2.24 6.20 -9.92
CA GLY A 18 -2.38 7.24 -10.93
C GLY A 18 -3.30 8.34 -10.46
N GLY A 19 -3.54 9.26 -11.39
CA GLY A 19 -4.10 10.58 -11.12
C GLY A 19 -5.39 10.59 -10.29
N PRO A 20 -5.83 11.78 -9.85
CA PRO A 20 -7.06 11.96 -9.10
C PRO A 20 -8.23 11.31 -9.85
N GLY A 21 -8.69 10.15 -9.38
CA GLY A 21 -9.78 9.39 -10.01
C GLY A 21 -9.57 7.88 -10.09
N GLU A 22 -8.33 7.39 -10.02
CA GLU A 22 -8.09 5.95 -10.10
C GLU A 22 -8.47 5.22 -8.80
N THR A 23 -9.52 4.40 -8.89
CA THR A 23 -9.88 3.42 -7.86
C THR A 23 -8.94 2.22 -7.95
N VAL A 24 -8.37 1.81 -6.81
CA VAL A 24 -7.51 0.63 -6.75
C VAL A 24 -8.37 -0.63 -6.84
N ASP A 25 -8.31 -1.31 -7.99
CA ASP A 25 -9.05 -2.56 -8.19
C ASP A 25 -8.43 -3.74 -7.44
N TYR A 26 -9.28 -4.50 -6.75
CA TYR A 26 -8.88 -5.69 -6.01
C TYR A 26 -8.43 -6.85 -6.92
N LYS A 27 -8.80 -6.81 -8.20
CA LYS A 27 -8.43 -7.83 -9.21
C LYS A 27 -7.00 -7.66 -9.71
N ASN A 28 -6.42 -6.47 -9.59
CA ASN A 28 -5.06 -6.20 -10.06
C ASN A 28 -4.03 -6.68 -9.02
N THR A 29 -3.83 -8.00 -8.95
CA THR A 29 -2.93 -8.65 -7.98
C THR A 29 -1.48 -8.19 -8.14
N SER A 30 -1.02 -7.92 -9.37
CA SER A 30 0.33 -7.42 -9.65
C SER A 30 0.61 -6.08 -9.00
N LEU A 31 -0.36 -5.17 -9.01
CA LEU A 31 -0.25 -3.88 -8.33
C LEU A 31 -0.32 -4.05 -6.81
N LEU A 32 -1.28 -4.85 -6.32
CA LEU A 32 -1.50 -5.03 -4.88
C LEU A 32 -0.32 -5.72 -4.18
N ARG A 33 0.35 -6.66 -4.86
CA ARG A 33 1.54 -7.35 -4.34
C ARG A 33 2.67 -6.39 -3.97
N ARG A 34 2.80 -5.25 -4.66
CA ARG A 34 3.83 -4.23 -4.35
C ARG A 34 3.60 -3.54 -3.00
N PHE A 35 2.37 -3.55 -2.50
CA PHE A 35 1.99 -2.97 -1.20
C PHE A 35 1.99 -4.00 -0.06
N LEU A 36 2.41 -5.24 -0.34
CA LEU A 36 2.58 -6.30 0.65
C LEU A 36 4.05 -6.51 0.97
N SER A 37 4.33 -6.95 2.18
CA SER A 37 5.64 -7.48 2.57
C SER A 37 5.83 -8.89 2.02
N LYS A 38 7.07 -9.39 2.04
CA LYS A 38 7.38 -10.79 1.67
C LYS A 38 6.55 -11.81 2.44
N ARG A 39 6.17 -11.51 3.68
CA ARG A 39 5.33 -12.36 4.54
C ARG A 39 3.82 -12.23 4.26
N GLY A 40 3.44 -11.43 3.26
CA GLY A 40 2.06 -11.15 2.92
C GLY A 40 1.39 -10.09 3.79
N LYS A 41 2.08 -9.44 4.74
CA LYS A 41 1.50 -8.36 5.57
C LYS A 41 1.36 -7.05 4.77
N ILE A 42 0.31 -6.27 5.01
CA ILE A 42 0.13 -4.95 4.36
C ILE A 42 1.21 -3.99 4.86
N LEU A 43 1.91 -3.33 3.95
CA LEU A 43 2.93 -2.33 4.28
C LEU A 43 2.30 -1.05 4.85
N SER A 44 3.03 -0.41 5.77
CA SER A 44 2.57 0.83 6.39
C SER A 44 2.56 2.00 5.40
N LYS A 45 1.71 3.00 5.67
CA LYS A 45 1.65 4.25 4.89
C LYS A 45 3.01 4.92 4.72
N ARG A 46 3.87 4.86 5.75
CA ARG A 46 5.23 5.45 5.72
C ARG A 46 6.12 4.79 4.66
N MET A 47 5.99 3.48 4.49
CA MET A 47 6.74 2.72 3.49
C MET A 47 6.16 2.93 2.10
N ASN A 48 4.83 2.90 1.98
CA ASN A 48 4.13 3.04 0.69
C ASN A 48 4.12 4.47 0.17
N ARG A 49 4.37 5.48 1.04
CA ARG A 49 4.31 6.91 0.72
C ARG A 49 2.98 7.35 0.10
N LEU A 50 1.89 6.68 0.45
CA LEU A 50 0.53 7.00 -0.01
C LEU A 50 -0.10 8.09 0.86
N THR A 51 -1.05 8.84 0.27
CA THR A 51 -1.96 9.67 1.06
C THR A 51 -2.83 8.79 1.97
N SER A 52 -3.38 9.37 3.04
CA SER A 52 -4.27 8.63 3.94
C SER A 52 -5.50 8.06 3.22
N LYS A 53 -6.04 8.79 2.22
CA LYS A 53 -7.16 8.34 1.38
C LYS A 53 -6.76 7.14 0.51
N GLN A 54 -5.64 7.23 -0.20
CA GLN A 54 -5.14 6.13 -1.04
C GLN A 54 -4.81 4.88 -0.22
N GLN A 55 -4.19 5.03 0.95
CA GLN A 55 -3.90 3.89 1.82
C GLN A 55 -5.18 3.17 2.28
N ARG A 56 -6.25 3.90 2.60
CA ARG A 56 -7.56 3.30 2.94
C ARG A 56 -8.14 2.52 1.77
N LEU A 57 -8.15 3.11 0.57
CA LEU A 57 -8.65 2.46 -0.65
C LEU A 57 -7.85 1.18 -0.97
N MET A 58 -6.52 1.26 -0.97
CA MET A 58 -5.63 0.12 -1.17
C MET A 58 -5.87 -0.97 -0.13
N THR A 59 -6.00 -0.60 1.15
CA THR A 59 -6.24 -1.57 2.23
C THR A 59 -7.56 -2.32 2.02
N THR A 60 -8.62 -1.63 1.61
CA THR A 60 -9.90 -2.25 1.27
C THR A 60 -9.78 -3.19 0.08
N ALA A 61 -9.07 -2.78 -0.97
CA ALA A 61 -8.82 -3.61 -2.15
C ALA A 61 -8.03 -4.89 -1.80
N VAL A 62 -6.95 -4.77 -1.01
CA VAL A 62 -6.18 -5.93 -0.53
C VAL A 62 -7.04 -6.88 0.31
N LYS A 63 -7.88 -6.34 1.20
CA LYS A 63 -8.78 -7.18 2.03
C LYS A 63 -9.77 -7.95 1.16
N ARG A 64 -10.37 -7.30 0.15
CA ARG A 64 -11.26 -7.96 -0.82
C ARG A 64 -10.53 -9.06 -1.60
N ALA A 65 -9.34 -8.76 -2.11
CA ALA A 65 -8.52 -9.72 -2.84
C ALA A 65 -8.16 -10.95 -1.99
N ARG A 66 -7.90 -10.77 -0.68
CA ARG A 66 -7.62 -11.87 0.25
C ARG A 66 -8.84 -12.76 0.52
N ILE A 67 -10.03 -12.17 0.68
CA ILE A 67 -11.27 -12.94 0.85
C ILE A 67 -11.54 -13.80 -0.40
N LEU A 68 -11.22 -13.29 -1.58
CA LEU A 68 -11.33 -14.01 -2.85
C LEU A 68 -10.14 -14.93 -3.16
N ALA A 69 -9.27 -15.21 -2.19
CA ALA A 69 -8.07 -16.04 -2.33
C ALA A 69 -7.06 -15.59 -3.41
N LEU A 70 -7.14 -14.36 -3.92
CA LEU A 70 -6.20 -13.80 -4.91
C LEU A 70 -4.85 -13.43 -4.28
N LEU A 71 -4.83 -13.13 -2.97
CA LEU A 71 -3.64 -12.78 -2.21
C LEU A 71 -3.62 -13.54 -0.87
N PRO A 72 -2.43 -13.96 -0.40
CA PRO A 72 -2.33 -14.65 0.88
C PRO A 72 -2.50 -13.70 2.07
N PHE A 73 -3.03 -14.23 3.19
CA PHE A 73 -3.08 -13.52 4.46
C PHE A 73 -1.70 -13.48 5.14
N ILE A 74 -1.04 -14.63 5.17
CA ILE A 74 0.29 -14.86 5.74
C ILE A 74 0.99 -15.83 4.79
N VAL A 75 2.23 -15.54 4.45
CA VAL A 75 3.13 -16.51 3.81
C VAL A 75 4.07 -17.00 4.91
N SER A 76 3.91 -18.26 5.30
CA SER A 76 4.89 -18.97 6.10
C SER A 76 6.13 -19.10 5.23
N ASN A 77 7.19 -18.42 5.64
CA ASN A 77 8.47 -18.62 4.99
C ASN A 77 9.02 -19.90 5.61
N GLU A 78 8.92 -21.02 4.90
CA GLU A 78 9.72 -22.20 5.20
C GLU A 78 11.18 -21.78 5.00
N ILE A 79 11.88 -21.50 6.10
CA ILE A 79 13.33 -21.62 6.19
C ILE A 79 13.56 -22.77 7.15
#